data_AF-A0A523QZP0-F1
#
_entry.id   AF-A0A523QZP0-F1
#
_cell.length_a   1.000
_cell.length_b   1.000
_cell.length_c   1.000
_cell.angle_alpha   90.00
_cell.angle_beta   90.00
_cell.angle_gamma   90.00
#
_symmetry.space_group_name_H-M   'P 1'
#
loop_
_entity.id
_entity.type
_entity.pdbx_description
1 polymer ?
#
loop_
_entity_poly.entity_id
_entity_poly.type
_entity_poly.pdbx_seq_one_letter_code
_entity_poly.pdbx_strand_id
1 'polypeptide(L)'
;RKAAENIALDDAILEAHSKSLIPNTLRFLQFNPEAVLVGYHQSVENEVRIDYCKKRGVEIGRRITGGGTIYFDRTQLGWELFASKDDIGVSVINELLFAKICEGVIRGLKKLGLKADFRAKNDIEIKGRKISGTGGTEIGNSFMFQGTLLIDFDVNTMLRVLRIPLEKLKDKEVESVKDRVTYLSKELGYRPDIDTLKKYIKEGFQETFSIKLENGELTEDEKEIFNRKLKKIQSREWIYLSKRDNASALYASYKTKGGLVKVSLVYAQKAKIIEQIILTGDFFAFPVRGIYDLEAALKGIKADSEKIRKKIKDFFKTNDVKIVGINPEDIAFTINKALSKTEYLSYGFDLREANHIFTVIEPFKNILEKKPDLLLLPYCSKETECELRYEKDCTICGKCTIGDAYRIGQDNDLMPVSITSFEDLIRTLLRYRKKGKRAFIGCCCEPFYVKHEKDFERTGLPGILINIDNTTCYELGEEQKAYAGNFEKKTDLKIELLEKIINIVNNGKG
;
A
#
# COMPACT_ATOMS: atom_id res chain seq x y z
N ARG A 1 -1.83 -2.48 -26.82
CA ARG A 1 -2.16 -3.87 -26.40
C ARG A 1 -2.97 -3.79 -25.11
N LYS A 2 -3.79 -4.79 -24.83
CA LYS A 2 -4.50 -4.89 -23.54
C LYS A 2 -3.51 -5.10 -22.40
N ALA A 3 -3.95 -4.86 -21.17
CA ALA A 3 -3.12 -4.98 -19.98
C ALA A 3 -2.50 -6.38 -19.84
N ALA A 4 -3.33 -7.42 -19.95
CA ALA A 4 -2.88 -8.80 -19.82
C ALA A 4 -1.86 -9.21 -20.91
N GLU A 5 -2.01 -8.70 -22.13
CA GLU A 5 -1.09 -8.99 -23.24
C GLU A 5 0.28 -8.36 -23.02
N ASN A 6 0.33 -7.09 -22.60
CA ASN A 6 1.60 -6.46 -22.27
C ASN A 6 2.29 -7.23 -21.13
N ILE A 7 1.59 -7.47 -20.02
CA ILE A 7 2.16 -8.18 -18.85
C ILE A 7 2.61 -9.61 -19.20
N ALA A 8 1.89 -10.30 -20.08
CA ALA A 8 2.29 -11.63 -20.54
C ALA A 8 3.54 -11.61 -21.41
N LEU A 9 3.75 -10.57 -22.21
CA LEU A 9 5.01 -10.37 -22.93
C LEU A 9 6.15 -10.06 -21.95
N ASP A 10 5.92 -9.24 -20.93
CA ASP A 10 6.93 -8.93 -19.90
C ASP A 10 7.48 -10.23 -19.28
N ASP A 11 6.57 -11.13 -18.89
CA ASP A 11 6.91 -12.42 -18.28
C ASP A 11 7.49 -13.42 -19.30
N ALA A 12 7.09 -13.32 -20.58
CA ALA A 12 7.60 -14.19 -21.63
C ALA A 12 9.04 -13.85 -22.05
N ILE A 13 9.31 -12.57 -22.28
CA ILE A 13 10.65 -12.07 -22.65
C ILE A 13 11.62 -12.34 -21.49
N LEU A 14 11.21 -12.06 -20.24
CA LEU A 14 12.04 -12.35 -19.08
C LEU A 14 12.37 -13.84 -18.93
N GLU A 15 11.36 -14.73 -19.11
CA GLU A 15 11.58 -16.17 -19.04
C GLU A 15 12.46 -16.67 -20.20
N ALA A 16 12.21 -16.22 -21.44
CA ALA A 16 13.01 -16.57 -22.60
C ALA A 16 14.48 -16.15 -22.42
N HIS A 17 14.70 -14.91 -21.96
CA HIS A 17 16.03 -14.38 -21.68
C HIS A 17 16.73 -15.16 -20.56
N SER A 18 16.00 -15.53 -19.49
CA SER A 18 16.55 -16.34 -18.39
C SER A 18 17.01 -17.74 -18.80
N LYS A 19 16.52 -18.24 -19.94
CA LYS A 19 16.90 -19.52 -20.54
C LYS A 19 17.91 -19.36 -21.69
N SER A 20 18.44 -18.16 -21.89
CA SER A 20 19.37 -17.83 -22.98
C SER A 20 18.80 -18.11 -24.38
N LEU A 21 17.46 -18.02 -24.55
CA LEU A 21 16.79 -18.22 -25.85
C LEU A 21 16.78 -16.96 -26.72
N ILE A 22 16.95 -15.79 -26.11
CA ILE A 22 16.91 -14.48 -26.77
C ILE A 22 18.04 -13.59 -26.23
N PRO A 23 18.47 -12.57 -26.99
CA PRO A 23 19.46 -11.59 -26.52
C PRO A 23 18.85 -10.58 -25.53
N ASN A 24 19.75 -9.79 -24.91
CA ASN A 24 19.37 -8.58 -24.17
C ASN A 24 18.45 -7.70 -25.03
N THR A 25 17.35 -7.23 -24.44
CA THR A 25 16.25 -6.60 -25.18
C THR A 25 15.84 -5.28 -24.56
N LEU A 26 15.71 -4.23 -25.39
CA LEU A 26 15.00 -3.00 -25.04
C LEU A 26 13.64 -3.01 -25.73
N ARG A 27 12.56 -2.97 -24.97
CA ARG A 27 11.18 -2.94 -25.47
C ARG A 27 10.48 -1.65 -25.08
N PHE A 28 9.66 -1.14 -26.00
CA PHE A 28 8.71 -0.06 -25.73
C PHE A 28 7.28 -0.60 -25.75
N LEU A 29 6.41 -0.06 -24.89
CA LEU A 29 5.01 -0.47 -24.81
C LEU A 29 4.06 0.68 -24.52
N GLN A 30 2.79 0.45 -24.88
CA GLN A 30 1.66 1.29 -24.53
C GLN A 30 0.42 0.42 -24.31
N PHE A 31 -0.52 0.94 -23.52
CA PHE A 31 -1.75 0.26 -23.16
C PHE A 31 -2.93 0.82 -23.94
N ASN A 32 -3.75 -0.07 -24.48
CA ASN A 32 -5.03 0.26 -25.09
C ASN A 32 -6.01 -0.92 -24.88
N PRO A 33 -7.09 -0.76 -24.09
CA PRO A 33 -7.51 0.47 -23.38
C PRO A 33 -6.55 0.90 -22.25
N GLU A 34 -6.85 2.02 -21.59
CA GLU A 34 -6.12 2.49 -20.40
C GLU A 34 -6.17 1.41 -19.31
N ALA A 35 -5.12 1.34 -18.48
CA ALA A 35 -5.00 0.29 -17.49
C ALA A 35 -4.56 0.83 -16.13
N VAL A 36 -5.07 0.22 -15.06
CA VAL A 36 -4.52 0.31 -13.72
C VAL A 36 -3.82 -1.00 -13.39
N LEU A 37 -2.54 -0.92 -13.07
CA LEU A 37 -1.67 -2.07 -12.86
C LEU A 37 -1.28 -2.12 -11.39
N VAL A 38 -1.85 -3.07 -10.65
CA VAL A 38 -1.48 -3.30 -9.24
C VAL A 38 -0.13 -4.00 -9.16
N GLY A 39 0.67 -3.63 -8.16
CA GLY A 39 1.95 -4.29 -7.89
C GLY A 39 1.76 -5.74 -7.51
N TYR A 40 2.79 -6.55 -7.74
CA TYR A 40 2.74 -7.99 -7.55
C TYR A 40 2.19 -8.41 -6.18
N HIS A 41 2.60 -7.74 -5.10
CA HIS A 41 2.18 -8.04 -3.73
C HIS A 41 1.01 -7.18 -3.23
N GLN A 42 0.33 -6.41 -4.08
CA GLN A 42 -0.76 -5.52 -3.64
C GLN A 42 -2.14 -6.17 -3.75
N SER A 43 -3.13 -5.68 -3.00
CA SER A 43 -4.52 -6.13 -3.09
C SER A 43 -5.31 -5.18 -3.99
N VAL A 44 -5.98 -5.70 -5.02
CA VAL A 44 -6.76 -4.87 -5.97
C VAL A 44 -7.80 -4.03 -5.25
N GLU A 45 -8.51 -4.65 -4.31
CA GLU A 45 -9.57 -4.03 -3.54
C GLU A 45 -9.06 -2.87 -2.68
N ASN A 46 -7.81 -2.94 -2.22
CA ASN A 46 -7.22 -1.91 -1.39
C ASN A 46 -6.65 -0.74 -2.21
N GLU A 47 -6.22 -0.98 -3.44
CA GLU A 47 -5.48 0.00 -4.24
C GLU A 47 -6.30 0.65 -5.36
N VAL A 48 -7.40 0.02 -5.79
CA VAL A 48 -8.12 0.42 -7.01
C VAL A 48 -9.60 0.65 -6.74
N ARG A 49 -10.16 1.71 -7.33
CA ARG A 49 -11.61 1.96 -7.35
C ARG A 49 -12.26 1.12 -8.45
N ILE A 50 -12.50 -0.16 -8.16
CA ILE A 50 -12.98 -1.16 -9.13
C ILE A 50 -14.21 -0.67 -9.93
N ASP A 51 -15.19 -0.08 -9.26
CA ASP A 51 -16.41 0.38 -9.92
C ASP A 51 -16.18 1.58 -10.85
N TYR A 52 -15.25 2.47 -10.49
CA TYR A 52 -14.85 3.58 -11.36
C TYR A 52 -14.15 3.04 -12.62
N CYS A 53 -13.22 2.10 -12.45
CA CYS A 53 -12.52 1.47 -13.57
C CYS A 53 -13.49 0.78 -14.54
N LYS A 54 -14.43 -0.01 -14.01
CA LYS A 54 -15.48 -0.67 -14.81
C LYS A 54 -16.30 0.34 -15.61
N LYS A 55 -16.78 1.42 -14.98
CA LYS A 55 -17.58 2.46 -15.64
C LYS A 55 -16.80 3.20 -16.73
N ARG A 56 -15.50 3.44 -16.52
CA ARG A 56 -14.66 4.22 -17.44
C ARG A 56 -13.99 3.37 -18.54
N GLY A 57 -14.09 2.04 -18.44
CA GLY A 57 -13.41 1.11 -19.35
C GLY A 57 -11.91 1.01 -19.11
N VAL A 58 -11.45 1.30 -17.89
CA VAL A 58 -10.05 1.13 -17.47
C VAL A 58 -9.83 -0.33 -17.06
N GLU A 59 -8.90 -1.01 -17.72
CA GLU A 59 -8.57 -2.41 -17.39
C GLU A 59 -7.82 -2.50 -16.06
N ILE A 60 -8.10 -3.54 -15.27
CA ILE A 60 -7.38 -3.84 -14.04
C ILE A 60 -6.45 -5.02 -14.30
N GLY A 61 -5.14 -4.80 -14.19
CA GLY A 61 -4.12 -5.83 -14.34
C GLY A 61 -3.23 -5.96 -13.11
N ARG A 62 -2.55 -7.09 -12.96
CA ARG A 62 -1.46 -7.28 -11.98
C ARG A 62 -0.17 -7.54 -12.73
N ARG A 63 0.84 -6.71 -12.48
CA ARG A 63 2.15 -6.82 -13.11
C ARG A 63 3.04 -7.84 -12.38
N ILE A 64 4.07 -8.35 -13.07
CA ILE A 64 5.06 -9.28 -12.51
C ILE A 64 6.10 -8.61 -11.59
N THR A 65 6.06 -7.27 -11.49
CA THR A 65 6.97 -6.47 -10.67
C THR A 65 6.30 -6.00 -9.38
N GLY A 66 7.10 -5.83 -8.32
CA GLY A 66 6.65 -5.22 -7.05
C GLY A 66 6.31 -3.73 -7.16
N GLY A 67 6.20 -3.05 -6.01
CA GLY A 67 5.95 -1.61 -5.91
C GLY A 67 4.47 -1.21 -5.82
N GLY A 68 4.20 0.11 -5.83
CA GLY A 68 2.85 0.68 -5.71
C GLY A 68 2.02 0.68 -7.02
N THR A 69 0.70 0.80 -6.93
CA THR A 69 -0.20 0.72 -8.09
C THR A 69 0.02 1.89 -9.04
N ILE A 70 0.00 1.63 -10.36
CA ILE A 70 0.20 2.65 -11.39
C ILE A 70 -1.01 2.74 -12.31
N TYR A 71 -1.31 3.94 -12.79
CA TYR A 71 -2.29 4.20 -13.84
C TYR A 71 -1.55 4.53 -15.15
N PHE A 72 -1.89 3.79 -16.20
CA PHE A 72 -1.28 3.88 -17.51
C PHE A 72 -2.34 4.25 -18.55
N ASP A 73 -2.32 5.50 -18.98
CA ASP A 73 -3.19 6.01 -20.04
C ASP A 73 -2.56 5.83 -21.43
N ARG A 74 -3.28 6.25 -22.48
CA ARG A 74 -2.83 6.10 -23.87
C ARG A 74 -1.72 7.06 -24.27
N THR A 75 -1.43 8.07 -23.46
CA THR A 75 -0.44 9.10 -23.79
C THR A 75 0.95 8.75 -23.27
N GLN A 76 1.04 7.92 -22.24
CA GLN A 76 2.30 7.43 -21.69
C GLN A 76 3.05 6.48 -22.63
N LEU A 77 4.38 6.44 -22.47
CA LEU A 77 5.26 5.46 -23.09
C LEU A 77 5.95 4.63 -22.02
N GLY A 78 5.86 3.31 -22.13
CA GLY A 78 6.58 2.38 -21.27
C GLY A 78 7.88 1.98 -21.96
N TRP A 79 8.91 1.73 -21.17
CA TRP A 79 10.17 1.14 -21.63
C TRP A 79 10.60 0.04 -20.67
N GLU A 80 11.23 -1.00 -21.21
CA GLU A 80 11.65 -2.20 -20.51
C GLU A 80 13.03 -2.64 -21.01
N LEU A 81 13.95 -2.86 -20.09
CA LEU A 81 15.27 -3.43 -20.34
C LEU A 81 15.31 -4.84 -19.75
N PHE A 82 15.56 -5.83 -20.59
CA PHE A 82 15.83 -7.21 -20.23
C PHE A 82 17.31 -7.48 -20.44
N ALA A 83 18.03 -7.83 -19.37
CA ALA A 83 19.43 -8.15 -19.47
C ALA A 83 19.89 -9.11 -18.38
N SER A 84 21.10 -9.65 -18.51
CA SER A 84 21.72 -10.44 -17.44
C SER A 84 22.46 -9.53 -16.46
N LYS A 85 22.55 -9.96 -15.19
CA LYS A 85 23.32 -9.23 -14.17
C LYS A 85 24.82 -9.22 -14.53
N ASP A 86 25.31 -10.31 -15.12
CA ASP A 86 26.68 -10.44 -15.61
C ASP A 86 27.01 -9.43 -16.70
N ASP A 87 26.14 -9.23 -17.69
CA ASP A 87 26.36 -8.27 -18.78
C ASP A 87 26.48 -6.82 -18.29
N ILE A 88 25.85 -6.50 -17.15
CA ILE A 88 25.92 -5.17 -16.54
C ILE A 88 27.03 -5.07 -15.47
N GLY A 89 27.68 -6.20 -15.15
CA GLY A 89 28.76 -6.28 -14.17
C GLY A 89 28.28 -6.12 -12.73
N VAL A 90 27.08 -6.61 -12.42
CA VAL A 90 26.49 -6.54 -11.08
C VAL A 90 26.13 -7.94 -10.59
N SER A 91 26.27 -8.20 -9.29
CA SER A 91 25.81 -9.45 -8.69
C SER A 91 24.41 -9.33 -8.09
N VAL A 92 23.96 -8.10 -7.82
CA VAL A 92 22.73 -7.80 -7.09
C VAL A 92 22.06 -6.59 -7.70
N ILE A 93 20.74 -6.65 -7.87
CA ILE A 93 19.93 -5.50 -8.20
C ILE A 93 19.84 -4.55 -6.99
N ASN A 94 20.37 -3.35 -7.15
CA ASN A 94 20.38 -2.32 -6.13
C ASN A 94 20.09 -0.93 -6.72
N GLU A 95 20.07 0.08 -5.88
CA GLU A 95 19.77 1.46 -6.29
C GLU A 95 20.80 2.05 -7.26
N LEU A 96 22.06 1.62 -7.19
CA LEU A 96 23.10 2.02 -8.16
C LEU A 96 22.79 1.50 -9.57
N LEU A 97 22.32 0.24 -9.66
CA LEU A 97 21.87 -0.32 -10.92
C LEU A 97 20.65 0.45 -11.46
N PHE A 98 19.71 0.83 -10.59
CA PHE A 98 18.54 1.62 -11.01
C PHE A 98 18.97 2.98 -11.58
N ALA A 99 19.89 3.67 -10.90
CA ALA A 99 20.45 4.93 -11.38
C ALA A 99 21.12 4.77 -12.75
N LYS A 100 21.95 3.72 -12.92
CA LYS A 100 22.62 3.41 -14.20
C LYS A 100 21.63 3.11 -15.33
N ILE A 101 20.56 2.37 -15.07
CA ILE A 101 19.55 2.09 -16.10
C ILE A 101 18.73 3.34 -16.44
N CYS A 102 18.36 4.14 -15.43
CA CYS A 102 17.63 5.39 -15.64
C CYS A 102 18.43 6.42 -16.44
N GLU A 103 19.77 6.39 -16.36
CA GLU A 103 20.67 7.24 -17.14
C GLU A 103 20.41 7.11 -18.66
N GLY A 104 20.05 5.92 -19.15
CA GLY A 104 19.67 5.71 -20.55
C GLY A 104 18.51 6.59 -21.00
N VAL A 105 17.47 6.68 -20.17
CA VAL A 105 16.31 7.53 -20.43
C VAL A 105 16.66 9.01 -20.22
N ILE A 106 17.42 9.33 -19.17
CA ILE A 106 17.88 10.71 -18.88
C ILE A 106 18.66 11.29 -20.06
N ARG A 107 19.56 10.52 -20.67
CA ARG A 107 20.29 10.94 -21.88
C ARG A 107 19.38 11.15 -23.08
N GLY A 108 18.36 10.29 -23.25
CA GLY A 108 17.34 10.50 -24.26
C GLY A 108 16.56 11.81 -24.04
N LEU A 109 16.17 12.11 -22.80
CA LEU A 109 15.51 13.37 -22.44
C LEU A 109 16.43 14.59 -22.65
N LYS A 110 17.73 14.45 -22.42
CA LYS A 110 18.74 15.49 -22.69
C LYS A 110 18.78 15.88 -24.17
N LYS A 111 18.60 14.93 -25.08
CA LYS A 111 18.52 15.21 -26.53
C LYS A 111 17.26 16.00 -26.92
N LEU A 112 16.20 15.95 -26.11
CA LEU A 112 15.02 16.82 -26.22
C LEU A 112 15.23 18.20 -25.57
N GLY A 113 16.43 18.50 -25.05
CA GLY A 113 16.73 19.74 -24.35
C GLY A 113 16.26 19.77 -22.89
N LEU A 114 15.86 18.62 -22.32
CA LEU A 114 15.41 18.53 -20.93
C LEU A 114 16.54 18.10 -20.00
N LYS A 115 16.70 18.80 -18.88
CA LYS A 115 17.58 18.36 -17.79
C LYS A 115 16.77 17.52 -16.80
N ALA A 116 17.00 16.22 -16.82
CA ALA A 116 16.41 15.25 -15.91
C ALA A 116 17.49 14.61 -15.03
N ASP A 117 17.09 14.18 -13.83
CA ASP A 117 17.98 13.56 -12.86
C ASP A 117 17.31 12.31 -12.26
N PHE A 118 18.13 11.35 -11.82
CA PHE A 118 17.64 10.20 -11.07
C PHE A 118 17.29 10.62 -9.64
N ARG A 119 16.08 10.28 -9.21
CA ARG A 119 15.60 10.49 -7.86
C ARG A 119 15.48 9.14 -7.14
N ALA A 120 16.32 8.96 -6.14
CA ALA A 120 16.19 7.90 -5.16
C ALA A 120 14.72 7.81 -4.66
N LYS A 121 14.07 6.64 -4.65
CA LYS A 121 14.64 5.28 -4.80
C LYS A 121 14.57 4.69 -6.21
N ASN A 122 13.68 5.18 -7.06
CA ASN A 122 13.30 4.53 -8.33
C ASN A 122 12.53 5.47 -9.29
N ASP A 123 12.81 6.78 -9.25
CA ASP A 123 12.11 7.75 -10.08
C ASP A 123 13.09 8.56 -10.96
N ILE A 124 12.59 9.12 -12.06
CA ILE A 124 13.28 10.18 -12.83
C ILE A 124 12.50 11.47 -12.62
N GLU A 125 13.21 12.57 -12.41
CA GLU A 125 12.61 13.88 -12.16
C GLU A 125 13.18 15.00 -13.04
N ILE A 126 12.38 16.04 -13.25
CA ILE A 126 12.79 17.32 -13.84
C ILE A 126 12.41 18.41 -12.85
N LYS A 127 13.40 19.21 -12.42
CA LYS A 127 13.21 20.29 -11.43
C LYS A 127 12.53 19.79 -10.14
N GLY A 128 12.90 18.62 -9.65
CA GLY A 128 12.33 18.01 -8.44
C GLY A 128 10.95 17.34 -8.61
N ARG A 129 10.42 17.31 -9.84
CA ARG A 129 9.09 16.76 -10.17
C ARG A 129 9.23 15.47 -10.96
N LYS A 130 8.54 14.42 -10.52
CA LYS A 130 8.58 13.09 -11.13
C LYS A 130 8.02 13.10 -12.54
N ILE A 131 8.77 12.56 -13.49
CA ILE A 131 8.33 12.32 -14.88
C ILE A 131 8.32 10.83 -15.26
N SER A 132 8.98 10.00 -14.47
CA SER A 132 9.03 8.54 -14.65
C SER A 132 9.02 7.84 -13.30
N GLY A 133 8.26 6.75 -13.20
CA GLY A 133 8.41 5.77 -12.12
C GLY A 133 8.98 4.48 -12.68
N THR A 134 9.95 3.89 -11.98
CA THR A 134 10.63 2.68 -12.42
C THR A 134 10.52 1.54 -11.41
N GLY A 135 10.83 0.32 -11.85
CA GLY A 135 10.83 -0.87 -11.01
C GLY A 135 11.36 -2.06 -11.80
N GLY A 136 11.59 -3.17 -11.12
CA GLY A 136 12.09 -4.36 -11.79
C GLY A 136 11.71 -5.65 -11.09
N THR A 137 12.08 -6.75 -11.72
CA THR A 137 12.00 -8.12 -11.22
C THR A 137 13.11 -8.96 -11.86
N GLU A 138 13.32 -10.18 -11.39
CA GLU A 138 14.38 -11.07 -11.87
C GLU A 138 13.96 -12.55 -11.86
N ILE A 139 14.57 -13.32 -12.76
CA ILE A 139 14.53 -14.77 -12.83
C ILE A 139 15.98 -15.26 -13.00
N GLY A 140 16.55 -15.83 -11.93
CA GLY A 140 17.93 -16.28 -11.93
C GLY A 140 18.90 -15.11 -12.18
N ASN A 141 19.71 -15.24 -13.24
CA ASN A 141 20.65 -14.21 -13.65
C ASN A 141 20.03 -13.12 -14.55
N SER A 142 18.83 -13.36 -15.07
CA SER A 142 18.11 -12.43 -15.95
C SER A 142 17.25 -11.49 -15.12
N PHE A 143 17.23 -10.22 -15.50
CA PHE A 143 16.35 -9.22 -14.89
C PHE A 143 15.57 -8.44 -15.94
N MET A 144 14.41 -7.94 -15.53
CA MET A 144 13.63 -6.95 -16.26
C MET A 144 13.57 -5.69 -15.42
N PHE A 145 13.99 -4.57 -15.99
CA PHE A 145 13.81 -3.25 -15.40
C PHE A 145 12.96 -2.38 -16.32
N GLN A 146 11.94 -1.75 -15.76
CA GLN A 146 10.94 -1.02 -16.53
C GLN A 146 10.73 0.37 -15.96
N GLY A 147 10.25 1.28 -16.80
CA GLY A 147 9.77 2.57 -16.38
C GLY A 147 8.63 3.08 -17.23
N THR A 148 7.86 4.00 -16.66
CA THR A 148 6.86 4.78 -17.38
C THR A 148 7.44 6.12 -17.77
N LEU A 149 7.02 6.72 -18.87
CA LEU A 149 7.37 8.09 -19.21
C LEU A 149 6.09 8.88 -19.48
N LEU A 150 5.87 9.90 -18.65
CA LEU A 150 4.70 10.75 -18.73
C LEU A 150 4.86 11.76 -19.87
N ILE A 151 4.09 11.58 -20.95
CA ILE A 151 4.14 12.48 -22.11
C ILE A 151 3.10 13.60 -21.99
N ASP A 152 1.84 13.23 -21.82
CA ASP A 152 0.70 14.14 -21.76
C ASP A 152 -0.38 13.58 -20.81
N PHE A 153 -0.12 13.69 -19.51
CA PHE A 153 -0.68 12.79 -18.50
C PHE A 153 -1.91 13.37 -17.79
N ASP A 154 -3.02 12.61 -17.78
CA ASP A 154 -4.21 12.99 -17.01
C ASP A 154 -4.08 12.58 -15.53
N VAL A 155 -3.47 13.48 -14.76
CA VAL A 155 -3.32 13.35 -13.30
C VAL A 155 -4.68 13.17 -12.62
N ASN A 156 -5.76 13.81 -13.10
CA ASN A 156 -7.07 13.73 -12.45
C ASN A 156 -7.68 12.33 -12.60
N THR A 157 -7.54 11.70 -13.76
CA THR A 157 -8.05 10.33 -13.95
C THR A 157 -7.22 9.33 -13.13
N MET A 158 -5.89 9.45 -13.10
CA MET A 158 -5.04 8.64 -12.20
C MET A 158 -5.56 8.68 -10.76
N LEU A 159 -5.77 9.89 -10.28
CA LEU A 159 -6.23 10.22 -8.94
C LEU A 159 -7.61 9.59 -8.60
N ARG A 160 -8.52 9.48 -9.58
CA ARG A 160 -9.83 8.83 -9.41
C ARG A 160 -9.78 7.31 -9.56
N VAL A 161 -8.88 6.79 -10.38
CA VAL A 161 -8.72 5.34 -10.61
C VAL A 161 -8.13 4.67 -9.36
N LEU A 162 -7.14 5.31 -8.76
CA LEU A 162 -6.47 4.79 -7.58
C LEU A 162 -7.31 5.06 -6.32
N ARG A 163 -7.28 4.15 -5.35
CA ARG A 163 -7.74 4.39 -3.98
C ARG A 163 -6.69 5.24 -3.23
N ILE A 164 -6.41 6.41 -3.80
CA ILE A 164 -5.60 7.43 -3.15
C ILE A 164 -6.49 8.11 -2.09
N PRO A 165 -5.94 8.33 -0.89
CA PRO A 165 -6.57 9.22 0.09
C PRO A 165 -6.91 10.60 -0.58
N LEU A 166 -8.21 10.98 -0.72
CA LEU A 166 -8.80 12.25 -1.26
C LEU A 166 -8.30 13.50 -0.51
N GLU A 167 -7.50 13.40 0.54
CA GLU A 167 -6.62 14.48 0.95
C GLU A 167 -5.89 15.03 -0.25
N LYS A 168 -5.24 14.10 -0.97
CA LYS A 168 -4.52 14.34 -2.22
C LYS A 168 -5.44 14.68 -3.39
N LEU A 169 -6.76 14.67 -3.18
CA LEU A 169 -7.79 14.95 -4.16
C LEU A 169 -8.58 16.25 -3.85
N LYS A 170 -8.25 16.99 -2.78
CA LYS A 170 -8.67 18.40 -2.61
C LYS A 170 -7.90 19.29 -3.59
N ASP A 171 -8.51 20.32 -4.17
CA ASP A 171 -7.85 21.16 -5.20
C ASP A 171 -6.42 21.59 -4.82
N LYS A 172 -6.16 22.05 -3.59
CA LYS A 172 -4.80 22.43 -3.16
C LYS A 172 -3.80 21.27 -3.11
N GLU A 173 -4.24 20.07 -2.76
CA GLU A 173 -3.36 18.89 -2.75
C GLU A 173 -3.35 18.14 -4.08
N VAL A 174 -4.41 18.21 -4.87
CA VAL A 174 -4.41 17.84 -6.29
C VAL A 174 -3.37 18.68 -7.00
N GLU A 175 -3.38 20.00 -6.77
CA GLU A 175 -2.33 20.90 -7.24
C GLU A 175 -0.98 20.48 -6.64
N SER A 176 -0.87 20.15 -5.34
CA SER A 176 0.38 19.63 -4.78
C SER A 176 0.87 18.31 -5.43
N VAL A 177 -0.03 17.39 -5.81
CA VAL A 177 0.34 16.15 -6.52
C VAL A 177 0.70 16.46 -7.97
N LYS A 178 -0.04 17.34 -8.64
CA LYS A 178 0.27 17.89 -9.97
C LYS A 178 1.56 18.71 -9.97
N ASP A 179 1.98 19.23 -8.82
CA ASP A 179 3.25 19.92 -8.64
C ASP A 179 4.40 18.94 -8.40
N ARG A 180 4.13 17.77 -7.82
CA ARG A 180 5.13 16.71 -7.63
C ARG A 180 5.37 15.88 -8.90
N VAL A 181 4.47 15.95 -9.87
CA VAL A 181 4.53 15.20 -11.13
C VAL A 181 4.66 16.19 -12.28
N THR A 182 5.42 15.84 -13.30
CA THR A 182 5.49 16.59 -14.56
C THR A 182 5.45 15.64 -15.74
N TYR A 183 5.30 16.18 -16.95
CA TYR A 183 5.18 15.42 -18.18
C TYR A 183 5.75 16.23 -19.36
N LEU A 184 6.12 15.54 -20.44
CA LEU A 184 6.89 16.15 -21.54
C LEU A 184 6.18 17.35 -22.16
N SER A 185 4.87 17.28 -22.41
CA SER A 185 4.12 18.39 -23.02
C SER A 185 4.13 19.66 -22.17
N LYS A 186 4.18 19.53 -20.83
CA LYS A 186 4.30 20.65 -19.89
C LYS A 186 5.70 21.27 -19.86
N GLU A 187 6.76 20.46 -19.91
CA GLU A 187 8.13 20.98 -19.86
C GLU A 187 8.63 21.53 -21.21
N LEU A 188 8.15 20.96 -22.32
CA LEU A 188 8.54 21.37 -23.67
C LEU A 188 7.61 22.44 -24.28
N GLY A 189 6.39 22.57 -23.76
CA GLY A 189 5.35 23.43 -24.35
C GLY A 189 4.64 22.83 -25.56
N TYR A 190 5.03 21.62 -25.99
CA TYR A 190 4.39 20.86 -27.06
C TYR A 190 4.50 19.37 -26.77
N ARG A 191 3.59 18.56 -27.33
CA ARG A 191 3.67 17.10 -27.23
C ARG A 191 4.71 16.56 -28.22
N PRO A 192 5.81 15.93 -27.78
CA PRO A 192 6.79 15.37 -28.70
C PRO A 192 6.22 14.16 -29.43
N ASP A 193 6.69 13.95 -30.65
CA ASP A 193 6.39 12.74 -31.42
C ASP A 193 6.96 11.49 -30.73
N ILE A 194 6.18 10.41 -30.74
CA ILE A 194 6.51 9.20 -29.97
C ILE A 194 7.67 8.43 -30.59
N ASP A 195 7.83 8.45 -31.91
CA ASP A 195 8.91 7.72 -32.56
C ASP A 195 10.25 8.45 -32.42
N THR A 196 10.20 9.79 -32.45
CA THR A 196 11.33 10.64 -32.03
C THR A 196 11.75 10.35 -30.59
N LEU A 197 10.78 10.21 -29.67
CA LEU A 197 11.05 9.89 -28.28
C LEU A 197 11.69 8.50 -28.12
N LYS A 198 11.15 7.47 -28.78
CA LYS A 198 11.75 6.12 -28.80
C LYS A 198 13.17 6.15 -29.34
N LYS A 199 13.41 6.91 -30.42
CA LYS A 199 14.74 7.08 -31.02
C LYS A 199 15.74 7.66 -30.01
N TYR A 200 15.40 8.76 -29.34
CA TYR A 200 16.33 9.38 -28.39
C TYR A 200 16.56 8.53 -27.14
N ILE A 201 15.53 7.84 -26.63
CA ILE A 201 15.71 6.88 -25.53
C ILE A 201 16.63 5.73 -25.96
N LYS A 202 16.43 5.17 -27.17
CA LYS A 202 17.30 4.14 -27.75
C LYS A 202 18.76 4.62 -27.80
N GLU A 203 19.01 5.81 -28.34
CA GLU A 203 20.35 6.40 -28.38
C GLU A 203 20.94 6.61 -26.97
N GLY A 204 20.12 7.05 -26.01
CA GLY A 204 20.55 7.23 -24.62
C GLY A 204 20.97 5.90 -23.95
N PHE A 205 20.23 4.81 -24.19
CA PHE A 205 20.65 3.47 -23.77
C PHE A 205 21.95 3.02 -24.44
N GLN A 206 22.10 3.26 -25.75
CA GLN A 206 23.32 2.93 -26.48
C GLN A 206 24.55 3.66 -25.92
N GLU A 207 24.41 4.95 -25.61
CA GLU A 207 25.49 5.75 -24.99
C GLU A 207 25.81 5.32 -23.56
N THR A 208 24.78 5.00 -22.76
CA THR A 208 24.95 4.64 -21.33
C THR A 208 25.68 3.32 -21.15
N PHE A 209 25.35 2.34 -21.98
CA PHE A 209 25.89 0.98 -21.89
C PHE A 209 27.00 0.72 -22.91
N SER A 210 27.34 1.69 -23.76
CA SER A 210 28.30 1.52 -24.87
C SER A 210 27.95 0.33 -25.77
N ILE A 211 26.66 0.22 -26.13
CA ILE A 211 26.12 -0.87 -26.94
C ILE A 211 25.51 -0.37 -28.26
N LYS A 212 25.24 -1.30 -29.17
CA LYS A 212 24.42 -1.07 -30.37
C LYS A 212 23.10 -1.84 -30.25
N LEU A 213 21.99 -1.14 -30.43
CA LEU A 213 20.66 -1.73 -30.41
C LEU A 213 20.15 -1.93 -31.84
N GLU A 214 19.77 -3.16 -32.15
CA GLU A 214 19.21 -3.55 -33.44
C GLU A 214 17.69 -3.76 -33.31
N ASN A 215 16.95 -3.49 -34.39
CA ASN A 215 15.49 -3.69 -34.35
C ASN A 215 15.22 -5.19 -34.47
N GLY A 216 14.37 -5.71 -33.59
CA GLY A 216 13.93 -7.11 -33.59
C GLY A 216 12.41 -7.23 -33.53
N GLU A 217 11.93 -8.40 -33.93
CA GLU A 217 10.54 -8.82 -33.73
C GLU A 217 10.48 -9.90 -32.65
N LEU A 218 9.26 -10.24 -32.20
CA LEU A 218 9.08 -11.34 -31.26
C LEU A 218 9.56 -12.65 -31.88
N THR A 219 10.42 -13.38 -31.18
CA THR A 219 10.86 -14.72 -31.59
C THR A 219 9.76 -15.76 -31.40
N GLU A 220 9.92 -16.94 -32.00
CA GLU A 220 8.95 -18.02 -31.80
C GLU A 220 8.92 -18.51 -30.35
N ASP A 221 10.06 -18.56 -29.67
CA ASP A 221 10.14 -18.89 -28.23
C ASP A 221 9.36 -17.88 -27.37
N GLU A 222 9.50 -16.58 -27.65
CA GLU A 222 8.74 -15.53 -26.95
C GLU A 222 7.23 -15.69 -27.19
N LYS A 223 6.81 -15.97 -28.43
CA LYS A 223 5.40 -16.19 -28.79
C LYS A 223 4.84 -17.44 -28.10
N GLU A 224 5.57 -18.54 -28.05
CA GLU A 224 5.14 -19.77 -27.39
C GLU A 224 4.94 -19.54 -25.88
N ILE A 225 5.94 -18.95 -25.22
CA ILE A 225 5.89 -18.65 -23.79
C ILE A 225 4.76 -17.65 -23.49
N PHE A 226 4.60 -16.61 -24.32
CA PHE A 226 3.51 -15.65 -24.23
C PHE A 226 2.14 -16.33 -24.25
N ASN A 227 1.88 -17.19 -25.24
CA ASN A 227 0.61 -17.89 -25.39
C ASN A 227 0.29 -18.77 -24.18
N ARG A 228 1.31 -19.42 -23.60
CA ARG A 228 1.17 -20.21 -22.37
C ARG A 228 0.84 -19.34 -21.14
N LYS A 229 1.50 -18.19 -20.99
CA LYS A 229 1.36 -17.31 -19.82
C LYS A 229 0.10 -16.45 -19.85
N LEU A 230 -0.36 -16.03 -21.03
CA LEU A 230 -1.50 -15.13 -21.20
C LEU A 230 -2.75 -15.63 -20.46
N LYS A 231 -3.03 -16.94 -20.54
CA LYS A 231 -4.18 -17.57 -19.86
C LYS A 231 -4.18 -17.39 -18.34
N LYS A 232 -2.99 -17.45 -17.72
CA LYS A 232 -2.83 -17.23 -16.29
C LYS A 232 -2.96 -15.75 -15.95
N ILE A 233 -2.32 -14.88 -16.72
CA ILE A 233 -2.24 -13.45 -16.42
C ILE A 233 -3.61 -12.74 -16.58
N GLN A 234 -4.44 -13.22 -17.50
CA GLN A 234 -5.82 -12.74 -17.64
C GLN A 234 -6.78 -13.29 -16.55
N SER A 235 -6.35 -14.28 -15.76
CA SER A 235 -7.22 -14.97 -14.83
C SER A 235 -7.53 -14.11 -13.60
N ARG A 236 -8.72 -14.32 -13.02
CA ARG A 236 -9.13 -13.59 -11.81
C ARG A 236 -8.22 -13.96 -10.63
N GLU A 237 -7.75 -15.20 -10.56
CA GLU A 237 -6.83 -15.69 -9.53
C GLU A 237 -5.52 -14.91 -9.55
N TRP A 238 -4.97 -14.64 -10.73
CA TRP A 238 -3.76 -13.81 -10.87
C TRP A 238 -4.04 -12.35 -10.50
N ILE A 239 -5.08 -11.74 -11.09
CA ILE A 239 -5.36 -10.32 -10.89
C ILE A 239 -5.67 -10.02 -9.42
N TYR A 240 -6.47 -10.84 -8.75
CA TYR A 240 -6.96 -10.54 -7.40
C TYR A 240 -6.14 -11.16 -6.27
N LEU A 241 -5.33 -12.19 -6.53
CA LEU A 241 -4.66 -13.02 -5.50
C LEU A 241 -5.67 -13.46 -4.42
N SER A 242 -6.29 -14.63 -4.60
CA SER A 242 -7.38 -15.13 -3.75
C SER A 242 -7.15 -14.88 -2.25
N LYS A 243 -7.89 -13.93 -1.66
CA LYS A 243 -8.08 -13.88 -0.21
C LYS A 243 -9.11 -14.95 0.15
N ARG A 244 -8.74 -15.91 0.99
CA ARG A 244 -9.73 -16.71 1.71
C ARG A 244 -10.17 -15.88 2.91
N ASP A 245 -11.41 -15.43 2.90
CA ASP A 245 -12.04 -14.87 4.09
C ASP A 245 -12.14 -16.01 5.11
N ASN A 246 -11.40 -15.90 6.20
CA ASN A 246 -11.26 -16.98 7.18
C ASN A 246 -11.46 -16.37 8.56
N ALA A 247 -12.46 -16.84 9.30
CA ALA A 247 -12.77 -16.35 10.65
C ALA A 247 -11.60 -16.51 11.64
N SER A 248 -10.61 -17.34 11.30
CA SER A 248 -9.37 -17.53 12.08
C SER A 248 -8.19 -16.67 11.60
N ALA A 249 -8.43 -15.73 10.68
CA ALA A 249 -7.39 -14.85 10.16
C ALA A 249 -7.11 -13.67 11.09
N LEU A 250 -5.84 -13.28 11.18
CA LEU A 250 -5.35 -12.10 11.87
C LEU A 250 -4.65 -11.18 10.88
N TYR A 251 -4.90 -9.88 11.01
CA TYR A 251 -4.38 -8.86 10.12
C TYR A 251 -3.52 -7.85 10.87
N ALA A 252 -2.44 -7.40 10.23
CA ALA A 252 -1.68 -6.25 10.69
C ALA A 252 -1.05 -5.51 9.52
N SER A 253 -0.84 -4.20 9.71
CA SER A 253 -0.16 -3.33 8.76
C SER A 253 0.93 -2.52 9.46
N TYR A 254 2.05 -2.28 8.77
CA TYR A 254 3.16 -1.48 9.28
C TYR A 254 3.86 -0.70 8.16
N LYS A 255 4.04 0.62 8.36
CA LYS A 255 4.70 1.49 7.37
C LYS A 255 6.20 1.54 7.63
N THR A 256 6.98 1.02 6.68
CA THR A 256 8.46 0.98 6.71
C THR A 256 9.06 2.05 5.80
N LYS A 257 10.40 2.15 5.77
CA LYS A 257 11.11 2.99 4.79
C LYS A 257 10.93 2.49 3.35
N GLY A 258 10.75 1.19 3.15
CA GLY A 258 10.63 0.53 1.84
C GLY A 258 9.22 0.41 1.30
N GLY A 259 8.21 0.71 2.12
CA GLY A 259 6.81 0.53 1.78
C GLY A 259 5.96 0.13 2.98
N LEU A 260 4.65 0.05 2.78
CA LEU A 260 3.68 -0.57 3.66
C LEU A 260 3.78 -2.09 3.55
N VAL A 261 3.95 -2.76 4.69
CA VAL A 261 3.84 -4.22 4.81
C VAL A 261 2.49 -4.53 5.44
N LYS A 262 1.77 -5.49 4.86
CA LYS A 262 0.50 -6.02 5.35
C LYS A 262 0.63 -7.52 5.52
N VAL A 263 0.27 -8.02 6.70
CA VAL A 263 0.25 -9.44 7.04
C VAL A 263 -1.19 -9.88 7.17
N SER A 264 -1.52 -11.00 6.53
CA SER A 264 -2.74 -11.77 6.77
C SER A 264 -2.32 -13.20 7.12
N LEU A 265 -2.55 -13.65 8.35
CA LEU A 265 -2.17 -14.99 8.79
C LEU A 265 -3.35 -15.76 9.37
N VAL A 266 -3.42 -17.06 9.14
CA VAL A 266 -4.39 -17.96 9.77
C VAL A 266 -3.74 -18.57 11.01
N TYR A 267 -4.34 -18.32 12.17
CA TYR A 267 -3.81 -18.80 13.45
C TYR A 267 -4.55 -20.06 13.92
N ALA A 268 -3.83 -21.17 14.05
CA ALA A 268 -4.38 -22.42 14.57
C ALA A 268 -4.31 -22.42 16.11
N GLN A 269 -5.40 -22.01 16.76
CA GLN A 269 -5.46 -21.78 18.21
C GLN A 269 -5.00 -22.98 19.06
N LYS A 270 -5.47 -24.19 18.74
CA LYS A 270 -5.12 -25.41 19.51
C LYS A 270 -3.63 -25.74 19.44
N ALA A 271 -3.03 -25.59 18.26
CA ALA A 271 -1.62 -25.90 18.03
C ALA A 271 -0.69 -24.70 18.34
N LYS A 272 -1.24 -23.49 18.47
CA LYS A 272 -0.52 -22.22 18.62
C LYS A 272 0.53 -22.01 17.52
N ILE A 273 0.14 -22.28 16.28
CA ILE A 273 1.00 -22.15 15.09
C ILE A 273 0.38 -21.21 14.04
N ILE A 274 1.24 -20.68 13.17
CA ILE A 274 0.82 -20.03 11.92
C ILE A 274 0.49 -21.12 10.90
N GLU A 275 -0.78 -21.32 10.58
CA GLU A 275 -1.20 -22.31 9.60
C GLU A 275 -0.96 -21.84 8.17
N GLN A 276 -1.18 -20.55 7.92
CA GLN A 276 -0.96 -19.88 6.64
C GLN A 276 -0.58 -18.43 6.92
N ILE A 277 0.20 -17.83 6.02
CA ILE A 277 0.54 -16.42 6.07
C ILE A 277 0.62 -15.89 4.64
N ILE A 278 0.15 -14.67 4.46
CA ILE A 278 0.24 -13.90 3.22
C ILE A 278 0.84 -12.54 3.57
N LEU A 279 1.91 -12.20 2.87
CA LEU A 279 2.62 -10.93 2.94
C LEU A 279 2.27 -10.11 1.69
N THR A 280 1.63 -8.98 1.92
CA THR A 280 1.22 -8.04 0.87
C THR A 280 1.77 -6.64 1.18
N GLY A 281 1.81 -5.75 0.18
CA GLY A 281 2.37 -4.42 0.37
C GLY A 281 2.78 -3.72 -0.93
N ASP A 282 3.24 -2.48 -0.81
CA ASP A 282 3.71 -1.63 -1.92
C ASP A 282 5.25 -1.63 -2.07
N PHE A 283 5.90 -2.73 -1.68
CA PHE A 283 7.37 -2.88 -1.68
C PHE A 283 7.90 -3.65 -2.90
N PHE A 284 9.22 -3.57 -3.13
CA PHE A 284 9.93 -4.32 -4.16
C PHE A 284 10.78 -5.42 -3.53
N ALA A 285 10.56 -6.67 -3.94
CA ALA A 285 11.30 -7.86 -3.50
C ALA A 285 12.01 -8.52 -4.68
N PHE A 286 13.25 -8.97 -4.44
CA PHE A 286 14.13 -9.59 -5.43
C PHE A 286 14.73 -10.87 -4.84
N PRO A 287 14.52 -12.05 -5.44
CA PRO A 287 13.53 -12.33 -6.47
C PRO A 287 12.10 -12.13 -5.94
N VAL A 288 11.14 -11.84 -6.82
CA VAL A 288 9.72 -11.65 -6.43
C VAL A 288 9.15 -12.90 -5.75
N ARG A 289 9.60 -14.10 -6.16
CA ARG A 289 9.20 -15.36 -5.54
C ARG A 289 9.64 -15.49 -4.08
N GLY A 290 10.68 -14.78 -3.66
CA GLY A 290 11.24 -14.87 -2.31
C GLY A 290 10.22 -14.58 -1.20
N ILE A 291 9.16 -13.81 -1.49
CA ILE A 291 8.06 -13.60 -0.55
C ILE A 291 7.23 -14.87 -0.34
N TYR A 292 6.91 -15.63 -1.40
CA TYR A 292 6.22 -16.91 -1.25
C TYR A 292 7.10 -17.95 -0.55
N ASP A 293 8.40 -17.94 -0.82
CA ASP A 293 9.34 -18.84 -0.16
C ASP A 293 9.42 -18.51 1.34
N LEU A 294 9.37 -17.22 1.70
CA LEU A 294 9.27 -16.78 3.09
C LEU A 294 7.94 -17.20 3.73
N GLU A 295 6.81 -17.00 3.04
CA GLU A 295 5.48 -17.44 3.50
C GLU A 295 5.45 -18.95 3.77
N ALA A 296 6.00 -19.75 2.83
CA ALA A 296 6.12 -21.19 2.96
C ALA A 296 7.03 -21.58 4.13
N ALA A 297 8.16 -20.89 4.32
CA ALA A 297 9.09 -21.13 5.42
C ALA A 297 8.50 -20.79 6.80
N LEU A 298 7.52 -19.90 6.85
CA LEU A 298 6.80 -19.51 8.07
C LEU A 298 5.57 -20.39 8.36
N LYS A 299 5.15 -21.23 7.40
CA LYS A 299 4.05 -22.17 7.61
C LYS A 299 4.40 -23.21 8.67
N GLY A 300 3.48 -23.41 9.61
CA GLY A 300 3.61 -24.37 10.71
C GLY A 300 4.50 -23.91 11.86
N ILE A 301 5.06 -22.70 11.81
CA ILE A 301 5.89 -22.19 12.91
C ILE A 301 5.03 -21.90 14.14
N LYS A 302 5.55 -22.20 15.34
CA LYS A 302 4.94 -21.74 16.59
C LYS A 302 4.84 -20.23 16.62
N ALA A 303 3.70 -19.71 17.06
CA ALA A 303 3.42 -18.29 17.26
C ALA A 303 4.22 -17.76 18.46
N ASP A 304 5.52 -17.68 18.29
CA ASP A 304 6.50 -17.28 19.29
C ASP A 304 7.44 -16.25 18.65
N SER A 305 7.55 -15.08 19.27
CA SER A 305 8.22 -13.93 18.67
C SER A 305 9.70 -14.16 18.39
N GLU A 306 10.39 -14.91 19.26
CA GLU A 306 11.80 -15.22 19.08
C GLU A 306 12.01 -16.22 17.94
N LYS A 307 11.20 -17.28 17.88
CA LYS A 307 11.26 -18.28 16.81
C LYS A 307 10.94 -17.68 15.46
N ILE A 308 9.91 -16.85 15.38
CA ILE A 308 9.55 -16.13 14.14
C ILE A 308 10.70 -15.22 13.73
N ARG A 309 11.21 -14.39 14.65
CA ARG A 309 12.32 -13.49 14.35
C ARG A 309 13.56 -14.25 13.87
N LYS A 310 13.92 -15.34 14.56
CA LYS A 310 15.06 -16.19 14.18
C LYS A 310 14.83 -16.81 12.80
N LYS A 311 13.66 -17.41 12.54
CA LYS A 311 13.35 -18.02 11.25
C LYS A 311 13.43 -17.04 10.09
N ILE A 312 12.91 -15.82 10.26
CA ILE A 312 12.99 -14.76 9.24
C ILE A 312 14.44 -14.35 9.03
N LYS A 313 15.21 -14.09 10.11
CA LYS A 313 16.63 -13.75 9.99
C LYS A 313 17.43 -14.83 9.26
N ASP A 314 17.22 -16.09 9.63
CA ASP A 314 17.91 -17.22 9.02
C ASP A 314 17.51 -17.34 7.55
N PHE A 315 16.23 -17.16 7.21
CA PHE A 315 15.76 -17.14 5.84
C PHE A 315 16.50 -16.10 4.98
N PHE A 316 16.59 -14.85 5.44
CA PHE A 316 17.29 -13.79 4.70
C PHE A 316 18.82 -13.94 4.68
N LYS A 317 19.40 -14.77 5.56
CA LYS A 317 20.83 -15.13 5.50
C LYS A 317 21.12 -16.25 4.52
N THR A 318 20.25 -17.24 4.44
CA THR A 318 20.48 -18.45 3.62
C THR A 318 19.92 -18.32 2.21
N ASN A 319 18.95 -17.44 2.00
CA ASN A 319 18.35 -17.19 0.70
C ASN A 319 18.77 -15.79 0.23
N ASP A 320 19.16 -15.66 -1.03
CA ASP A 320 19.48 -14.36 -1.65
C ASP A 320 18.18 -13.61 -1.99
N VAL A 321 17.42 -13.26 -0.95
CA VAL A 321 16.18 -12.48 -1.05
C VAL A 321 16.42 -11.12 -0.44
N LYS A 322 16.06 -10.05 -1.17
CA LYS A 322 16.20 -8.66 -0.73
C LYS A 322 14.91 -7.90 -0.95
N ILE A 323 14.54 -7.08 0.03
CA ILE A 323 13.40 -6.18 -0.08
C ILE A 323 13.90 -4.75 0.08
N VAL A 324 13.64 -3.90 -0.92
CA VAL A 324 14.24 -2.56 -0.98
C VAL A 324 13.70 -1.68 0.15
N GLY A 325 14.55 -1.41 1.14
CA GLY A 325 14.23 -0.56 2.29
C GLY A 325 13.38 -1.21 3.38
N ILE A 326 13.25 -2.54 3.38
CA ILE A 326 12.56 -3.32 4.43
C ILE A 326 13.54 -4.34 4.98
N ASN A 327 13.73 -4.33 6.30
CA ASN A 327 14.62 -5.26 6.98
C ASN A 327 13.85 -6.47 7.54
N PRO A 328 14.50 -7.62 7.80
CA PRO A 328 13.89 -8.79 8.44
C PRO A 328 13.11 -8.47 9.72
N GLU A 329 13.61 -7.53 10.51
CA GLU A 329 12.97 -6.99 11.71
C GLU A 329 11.59 -6.38 11.45
N ASP A 330 11.42 -5.65 10.35
CA ASP A 330 10.15 -4.99 10.04
C ASP A 330 9.06 -6.03 9.74
N ILE A 331 9.43 -7.12 9.05
CA ILE A 331 8.52 -8.24 8.77
C ILE A 331 8.17 -8.98 10.06
N ALA A 332 9.17 -9.31 10.88
CA ALA A 332 8.97 -9.96 12.17
C ALA A 332 8.08 -9.12 13.08
N PHE A 333 8.29 -7.81 13.12
CA PHE A 333 7.46 -6.87 13.87
C PHE A 333 6.01 -6.91 13.38
N THR A 334 5.78 -6.84 12.07
CA THR A 334 4.42 -6.84 11.50
C THR A 334 3.68 -8.16 11.78
N ILE A 335 4.37 -9.29 11.70
CA ILE A 335 3.80 -10.61 12.03
C ILE A 335 3.45 -10.68 13.52
N ASN A 336 4.36 -10.24 14.39
CA ASN A 336 4.11 -10.19 15.83
C ASN A 336 2.96 -9.25 16.19
N LYS A 337 2.80 -8.13 15.48
CA LYS A 337 1.65 -7.22 15.63
C LYS A 337 0.32 -7.88 15.26
N ALA A 338 0.31 -8.81 14.28
CA ALA A 338 -0.88 -9.61 13.99
C ALA A 338 -1.12 -10.65 15.09
N LEU A 339 -0.08 -11.38 15.53
CA LEU A 339 -0.18 -12.42 16.55
C LEU A 339 -0.50 -11.88 17.94
N SER A 340 -0.10 -10.65 18.28
CA SER A 340 -0.43 -10.05 19.58
C SER A 340 -1.94 -9.95 19.78
N LYS A 341 -2.73 -9.87 18.70
CA LYS A 341 -4.20 -9.90 18.76
C LYS A 341 -4.77 -11.19 19.35
N THR A 342 -4.00 -12.27 19.43
CA THR A 342 -4.41 -13.49 20.14
C THR A 342 -4.56 -13.27 21.65
N GLU A 343 -3.94 -12.22 22.21
CA GLU A 343 -4.13 -11.85 23.62
C GLU A 343 -5.58 -11.45 23.91
N TYR A 344 -6.30 -10.91 22.92
CA TYR A 344 -7.71 -10.54 23.09
C TYR A 344 -8.61 -11.76 23.37
N LEU A 345 -8.20 -12.96 22.99
CA LEU A 345 -8.95 -14.18 23.28
C LEU A 345 -9.11 -14.43 24.78
N SER A 346 -8.10 -14.08 25.60
CA SER A 346 -8.22 -14.25 27.07
C SER A 346 -9.23 -13.31 27.71
N TYR A 347 -9.60 -12.24 27.01
CA TYR A 347 -10.64 -11.30 27.42
C TYR A 347 -12.01 -11.64 26.82
N GLY A 348 -12.13 -12.78 26.12
CA GLY A 348 -13.39 -13.28 25.56
C GLY A 348 -13.74 -12.72 24.18
N PHE A 349 -12.80 -12.06 23.49
CA PHE A 349 -12.97 -11.69 22.08
C PHE A 349 -12.76 -12.89 21.16
N ASP A 350 -13.46 -12.94 20.03
CA ASP A 350 -13.11 -13.81 18.90
C ASP A 350 -12.04 -13.15 18.02
N LEU A 351 -11.47 -13.89 17.06
CA LEU A 351 -10.39 -13.37 16.20
C LEU A 351 -10.88 -12.29 15.22
N ARG A 352 -12.17 -12.25 14.88
CA ARG A 352 -12.75 -11.21 14.02
C ARG A 352 -12.86 -9.91 14.81
N GLU A 353 -13.41 -9.96 16.01
CA GLU A 353 -13.47 -8.82 16.94
C GLU A 353 -12.06 -8.28 17.23
N ALA A 354 -11.11 -9.16 17.53
CA ALA A 354 -9.71 -8.84 17.77
C ALA A 354 -9.07 -8.04 16.62
N ASN A 355 -9.46 -8.29 15.37
CA ASN A 355 -8.94 -7.54 14.22
C ASN A 355 -9.38 -6.08 14.19
N HIS A 356 -10.46 -5.73 14.89
CA HIS A 356 -11.01 -4.39 14.98
C HIS A 356 -10.52 -3.62 16.21
N ILE A 357 -9.62 -4.18 17.02
CA ILE A 357 -9.07 -3.54 18.21
C ILE A 357 -7.61 -3.15 17.96
N PHE A 358 -7.27 -1.90 18.26
CA PHE A 358 -5.92 -1.37 18.23
C PHE A 358 -5.57 -0.75 19.57
N THR A 359 -4.29 -0.78 19.94
CA THR A 359 -3.79 -0.14 21.15
C THR A 359 -2.79 0.96 20.79
N VAL A 360 -2.70 1.93 21.69
CA VAL A 360 -1.85 3.09 21.55
C VAL A 360 -0.99 3.26 22.80
N ILE A 361 0.31 3.45 22.61
CA ILE A 361 1.36 3.70 23.65
C ILE A 361 1.61 2.50 24.58
N GLU A 362 0.58 1.82 25.06
CA GLU A 362 0.70 0.69 25.99
C GLU A 362 -0.05 -0.55 25.50
N PRO A 363 0.33 -1.76 25.96
CA PRO A 363 -0.42 -2.99 25.68
C PRO A 363 -1.85 -2.95 26.26
N PHE A 364 -2.74 -3.76 25.72
CA PHE A 364 -4.17 -3.76 26.09
C PHE A 364 -4.38 -3.93 27.59
N LYS A 365 -3.68 -4.90 28.19
CA LYS A 365 -3.72 -5.18 29.64
C LYS A 365 -3.43 -3.93 30.49
N ASN A 366 -2.34 -3.24 30.18
CA ASN A 366 -1.92 -2.06 30.94
C ASN A 366 -2.92 -0.91 30.79
N ILE A 367 -3.54 -0.76 29.62
CA ILE A 367 -4.58 0.24 29.40
C ILE A 367 -5.82 -0.08 30.24
N LEU A 368 -6.23 -1.35 30.31
CA LEU A 368 -7.34 -1.77 31.18
C LEU A 368 -7.07 -1.48 32.65
N GLU A 369 -5.86 -1.76 33.14
CA GLU A 369 -5.46 -1.50 34.54
C GLU A 369 -5.54 -0.01 34.91
N LYS A 370 -5.32 0.89 33.95
CA LYS A 370 -5.48 2.34 34.15
C LYS A 370 -6.94 2.77 34.25
N LYS A 371 -7.90 1.90 33.92
CA LYS A 371 -9.35 2.19 33.88
C LYS A 371 -9.63 3.44 33.02
N PRO A 372 -9.71 3.30 31.68
CA PRO A 372 -10.00 4.42 30.80
C PRO A 372 -11.19 5.25 31.29
N ASP A 373 -11.07 6.58 31.20
CA ASP A 373 -12.04 7.54 31.77
C ASP A 373 -12.39 8.67 30.80
N LEU A 374 -12.12 8.41 29.50
CA LEU A 374 -12.39 9.28 28.37
C LEU A 374 -12.85 8.42 27.19
N LEU A 375 -13.98 8.79 26.57
CA LEU A 375 -14.49 8.15 25.36
C LEU A 375 -14.46 9.14 24.20
N LEU A 376 -13.72 8.83 23.13
CA LEU A 376 -13.52 9.69 21.98
C LEU A 376 -14.32 9.19 20.77
N LEU A 377 -15.29 10.00 20.34
CA LEU A 377 -16.26 9.61 19.33
C LEU A 377 -16.07 10.43 18.06
N PRO A 378 -15.89 9.81 16.88
CA PRO A 378 -15.63 10.57 15.67
C PRO A 378 -16.93 11.18 15.12
N TYR A 379 -16.89 12.46 14.76
CA TYR A 379 -18.06 13.13 14.19
C TYR A 379 -18.60 12.46 12.92
N CYS A 380 -17.75 11.74 12.17
CA CYS A 380 -18.13 11.07 10.93
C CYS A 380 -19.17 9.97 11.14
N SER A 381 -19.39 9.53 12.39
CA SER A 381 -20.45 8.59 12.73
C SER A 381 -21.75 9.26 13.24
N LYS A 382 -21.81 10.60 13.28
CA LYS A 382 -23.09 11.32 13.43
C LYS A 382 -23.87 11.24 12.10
N GLU A 383 -25.16 11.53 12.11
CA GLU A 383 -25.91 11.74 10.86
C GLU A 383 -25.35 12.93 10.08
N THR A 384 -25.46 12.89 8.75
CA THR A 384 -25.00 13.98 7.87
C THR A 384 -25.77 15.27 8.11
N GLU A 385 -27.06 15.17 8.46
CA GLU A 385 -27.96 16.28 8.78
C GLU A 385 -28.00 16.61 10.29
N CYS A 386 -27.10 16.05 11.09
CA CYS A 386 -27.08 16.32 12.54
C CYS A 386 -26.65 17.77 12.82
N GLU A 387 -27.50 18.54 13.50
CA GLU A 387 -27.18 19.93 13.91
C GLU A 387 -25.94 20.01 14.82
N LEU A 388 -25.67 18.94 15.58
CA LEU A 388 -24.50 18.83 16.43
C LEU A 388 -23.35 18.08 15.77
N ARG A 389 -23.35 17.88 14.44
CA ARG A 389 -22.32 17.08 13.74
C ARG A 389 -20.92 17.57 14.10
N TYR A 390 -20.70 18.88 14.10
CA TYR A 390 -19.38 19.48 14.36
C TYR A 390 -19.23 20.05 15.77
N GLU A 391 -20.08 19.62 16.70
CA GLU A 391 -20.03 19.98 18.11
C GLU A 391 -19.52 18.82 18.96
N LYS A 392 -18.93 19.14 20.11
CA LYS A 392 -18.36 18.13 21.03
C LYS A 392 -19.42 17.28 21.73
N ASP A 393 -20.60 17.84 21.93
CA ASP A 393 -21.69 17.22 22.67
C ASP A 393 -22.61 16.38 21.77
N CYS A 394 -23.51 15.61 22.41
CA CYS A 394 -24.56 14.85 21.76
C CYS A 394 -25.84 14.92 22.61
N THR A 395 -26.99 15.10 21.97
CA THR A 395 -28.32 15.09 22.61
C THR A 395 -28.92 13.70 22.78
N ILE A 396 -28.21 12.64 22.34
CA ILE A 396 -28.68 11.24 22.43
C ILE A 396 -30.05 11.07 21.71
N CYS A 397 -30.19 11.66 20.52
CA CYS A 397 -31.45 11.66 19.77
C CYS A 397 -31.86 10.30 19.18
N GLY A 398 -31.03 9.25 19.32
CA GLY A 398 -31.31 7.89 18.83
C GLY A 398 -31.17 7.69 17.32
N LYS A 399 -30.70 8.68 16.55
CA LYS A 399 -30.63 8.61 15.08
C LYS A 399 -29.38 7.91 14.53
N CYS A 400 -28.29 7.88 15.30
CA CYS A 400 -27.01 7.32 14.87
C CYS A 400 -26.28 6.65 16.03
N THR A 401 -25.27 5.83 15.69
CA THR A 401 -24.46 5.06 16.65
C THR A 401 -23.70 5.95 17.66
N ILE A 402 -23.47 7.23 17.36
CA ILE A 402 -22.88 8.17 18.33
C ILE A 402 -23.78 8.36 19.54
N GLY A 403 -25.10 8.43 19.37
CA GLY A 403 -26.03 8.59 20.49
C GLY A 403 -25.94 7.41 21.46
N ASP A 404 -25.85 6.19 20.93
CA ASP A 404 -25.72 4.99 21.74
C ASP A 404 -24.36 4.96 22.46
N ALA A 405 -23.26 5.24 21.75
CA ALA A 405 -21.94 5.30 22.36
C ALA A 405 -21.82 6.40 23.44
N TYR A 406 -22.49 7.54 23.25
CA TYR A 406 -22.52 8.62 24.24
C TYR A 406 -23.25 8.20 25.51
N ARG A 407 -24.40 7.53 25.37
CA ARG A 407 -25.18 6.97 26.48
C ARG A 407 -24.36 5.92 27.24
N ILE A 408 -23.76 4.97 26.51
CA ILE A 408 -22.87 3.95 27.08
C ILE A 408 -21.72 4.59 27.86
N GLY A 409 -21.12 5.66 27.34
CA GLY A 409 -20.07 6.39 28.04
C GLY A 409 -20.55 6.97 29.37
N GLN A 410 -21.69 7.68 29.36
CA GLN A 410 -22.27 8.28 30.57
C GLN A 410 -22.64 7.25 31.63
N ASP A 411 -23.22 6.12 31.21
CA ASP A 411 -23.65 5.05 32.12
C ASP A 411 -22.47 4.31 32.78
N ASN A 412 -21.25 4.49 32.27
CA ASN A 412 -20.04 3.76 32.69
C ASN A 412 -18.89 4.68 33.12
N ASP A 413 -19.16 5.89 33.60
CA ASP A 413 -18.17 6.87 34.07
C ASP A 413 -17.08 7.24 33.05
N LEU A 414 -17.37 7.04 31.76
CA LEU A 414 -16.51 7.36 30.63
C LEU A 414 -16.98 8.66 30.01
N MET A 415 -16.27 9.76 30.27
CA MET A 415 -16.64 11.07 29.73
C MET A 415 -16.61 11.05 28.19
N PRO A 416 -17.76 11.10 27.50
CA PRO A 416 -17.80 11.06 26.05
C PRO A 416 -17.49 12.44 25.48
N VAL A 417 -16.67 12.47 24.43
CA VAL A 417 -16.29 13.70 23.72
C VAL A 417 -16.30 13.41 22.23
N SER A 418 -17.09 14.17 21.48
CA SER A 418 -17.03 14.12 20.02
C SER A 418 -15.77 14.83 19.53
N ILE A 419 -15.08 14.19 18.60
CA ILE A 419 -13.90 14.69 17.90
C ILE A 419 -14.33 15.16 16.53
N THR A 420 -14.04 16.42 16.20
CA THR A 420 -14.56 17.09 15.00
C THR A 420 -13.53 17.26 13.89
N SER A 421 -12.25 17.08 14.21
CA SER A 421 -11.12 17.18 13.29
C SER A 421 -9.91 16.39 13.80
N PHE A 422 -8.91 16.18 12.96
CA PHE A 422 -7.63 15.60 13.40
C PHE A 422 -6.91 16.55 14.37
N GLU A 423 -6.90 17.84 14.07
CA GLU A 423 -6.32 18.86 14.94
C GLU A 423 -7.05 18.91 16.30
N ASP A 424 -8.39 18.79 16.30
CA ASP A 424 -9.17 18.68 17.53
C ASP A 424 -8.83 17.41 18.33
N LEU A 425 -8.62 16.27 17.66
CA LEU A 425 -8.19 15.03 18.31
C LEU A 425 -6.90 15.25 19.09
N ILE A 426 -5.86 15.76 18.42
CA ILE A 426 -4.54 15.97 19.03
C ILE A 426 -4.63 16.98 20.18
N ARG A 427 -5.34 18.10 19.98
CA ARG A 427 -5.56 19.09 21.05
C ARG A 427 -6.31 18.49 22.23
N THR A 428 -7.32 17.68 21.97
CA THR A 428 -8.16 17.02 22.98
C THR A 428 -7.34 16.03 23.81
N LEU A 429 -6.55 15.16 23.16
CA LEU A 429 -5.67 14.21 23.84
C LEU A 429 -4.62 14.93 24.71
N LEU A 430 -3.94 15.95 24.18
CA LEU A 430 -2.96 16.73 24.93
C LEU A 430 -3.59 17.48 26.11
N ARG A 431 -4.78 18.07 25.92
CA ARG A 431 -5.53 18.76 26.97
C ARG A 431 -5.90 17.81 28.09
N TYR A 432 -6.44 16.64 27.76
CA TYR A 432 -6.92 15.70 28.76
C TYR A 432 -5.80 14.94 29.48
N ARG A 433 -4.69 14.69 28.80
CA ARG A 433 -3.46 14.27 29.48
C ARG A 433 -3.02 15.28 30.53
N LYS A 434 -2.97 16.58 30.20
CA LYS A 434 -2.63 17.65 31.17
C LYS A 434 -3.62 17.74 32.33
N LYS A 435 -4.89 17.40 32.09
CA LYS A 435 -5.93 17.32 33.13
C LYS A 435 -5.89 16.02 33.95
N GLY A 436 -4.93 15.14 33.72
CA GLY A 436 -4.76 13.91 34.50
C GLY A 436 -5.70 12.77 34.12
N LYS A 437 -6.29 12.78 32.92
CA LYS A 437 -7.02 11.61 32.39
C LYS A 437 -6.08 10.41 32.26
N ARG A 438 -6.57 9.21 32.59
CA ARG A 438 -5.76 8.00 32.79
C ARG A 438 -5.47 7.29 31.47
N ALA A 439 -6.53 7.07 30.70
CA ALA A 439 -6.52 6.46 29.39
C ALA A 439 -7.82 6.77 28.64
N PHE A 440 -7.86 6.50 27.34
CA PHE A 440 -9.06 6.70 26.52
C PHE A 440 -9.50 5.42 25.80
N ILE A 441 -10.80 5.34 25.51
CA ILE A 441 -11.36 4.46 24.47
C ILE A 441 -11.78 5.38 23.31
N GLY A 442 -11.52 4.99 22.07
CA GLY A 442 -11.94 5.77 20.92
C GLY A 442 -12.30 4.92 19.71
N CYS A 443 -12.87 5.54 18.69
CA CYS A 443 -13.22 4.87 17.44
C CYS A 443 -12.60 5.57 16.23
N CYS A 444 -11.95 4.82 15.35
CA CYS A 444 -11.41 5.32 14.08
C CYS A 444 -11.18 4.18 13.09
N CYS A 445 -11.05 4.48 11.80
CA CYS A 445 -10.73 3.43 10.83
C CYS A 445 -9.26 2.99 10.89
N GLU A 446 -8.96 1.75 10.49
CA GLU A 446 -7.58 1.23 10.45
C GLU A 446 -6.61 2.11 9.62
N PRO A 447 -6.96 2.60 8.42
CA PRO A 447 -6.07 3.50 7.67
C PRO A 447 -5.71 4.77 8.43
N PHE A 448 -6.64 5.31 9.24
CA PHE A 448 -6.39 6.46 10.10
C PHE A 448 -5.37 6.16 11.18
N TYR A 449 -5.58 5.05 11.91
CA TYR A 449 -4.67 4.60 12.94
C TYR A 449 -3.26 4.36 12.39
N VAL A 450 -3.13 3.60 11.30
CA VAL A 450 -1.81 3.27 10.70
C VAL A 450 -1.04 4.53 10.28
N LYS A 451 -1.75 5.55 9.79
CA LYS A 451 -1.12 6.82 9.37
C LYS A 451 -0.67 7.68 10.54
N HIS A 452 -1.47 7.73 11.62
CA HIS A 452 -1.27 8.63 12.75
C HIS A 452 -0.74 7.96 14.01
N GLU A 453 -0.29 6.71 13.93
CA GLU A 453 0.27 5.94 15.05
C GLU A 453 1.31 6.75 15.83
N LYS A 454 2.27 7.37 15.13
CA LYS A 454 3.30 8.23 15.75
C LYS A 454 2.76 9.53 16.34
N ASP A 455 1.68 10.08 15.78
CA ASP A 455 1.06 11.29 16.31
C ASP A 455 0.36 10.99 17.62
N PHE A 456 -0.31 9.83 17.71
CA PHE A 456 -0.85 9.35 18.98
C PHE A 456 0.26 9.11 20.02
N GLU A 457 1.37 8.46 19.66
CA GLU A 457 2.52 8.25 20.56
C GLU A 457 3.02 9.57 21.17
N ARG A 458 3.09 10.63 20.36
CA ARG A 458 3.49 11.97 20.81
C ARG A 458 2.52 12.58 21.82
N THR A 459 1.23 12.22 21.79
CA THR A 459 0.27 12.71 22.78
C THR A 459 0.54 12.14 24.17
N GLY A 460 1.07 10.92 24.25
CA GLY A 460 1.41 10.20 25.48
C GLY A 460 0.24 9.88 26.41
N LEU A 461 -1.00 9.92 25.91
CA LEU A 461 -2.18 9.40 26.61
C LEU A 461 -2.49 8.00 26.05
N PRO A 462 -2.37 6.92 26.83
CA PRO A 462 -2.61 5.56 26.34
C PRO A 462 -4.09 5.33 26.04
N GLY A 463 -4.40 4.44 25.09
CA GLY A 463 -5.80 4.18 24.76
C GLY A 463 -6.05 2.99 23.85
N ILE A 464 -7.32 2.58 23.82
CA ILE A 464 -7.87 1.53 22.97
C ILE A 464 -8.66 2.18 21.85
N LEU A 465 -8.40 1.77 20.61
CA LEU A 465 -9.12 2.22 19.42
C LEU A 465 -9.91 1.06 18.82
N ILE A 466 -11.17 1.34 18.46
CA ILE A 466 -12.09 0.39 17.84
C ILE A 466 -12.31 0.81 16.38
N ASN A 467 -12.17 -0.15 15.47
CA ASN A 467 -12.42 0.07 14.05
C ASN A 467 -13.90 0.43 13.80
N ILE A 468 -14.15 1.26 12.78
CA ILE A 468 -15.49 1.69 12.38
C ILE A 468 -15.90 1.00 11.07
N ASP A 469 -17.20 0.85 10.89
CA ASP A 469 -17.80 0.21 9.70
C ASP A 469 -18.22 1.24 8.64
N ASN A 470 -18.59 0.70 7.48
CA ASN A 470 -18.99 1.38 6.24
C ASN A 470 -17.86 2.11 5.52
N THR A 471 -18.22 2.73 4.39
CA THR A 471 -17.26 3.41 3.53
C THR A 471 -16.65 4.60 4.26
N THR A 472 -15.45 4.38 4.78
CA THR A 472 -14.72 5.38 5.54
C THR A 472 -14.28 6.53 4.65
N CYS A 473 -13.90 7.65 5.28
CA CYS A 473 -13.27 8.74 4.54
C CYS A 473 -12.10 8.20 3.70
N TYR A 474 -11.19 7.38 4.24
CA TYR A 474 -10.09 6.81 3.46
C TYR A 474 -10.48 5.95 2.25
N GLU A 475 -11.57 5.20 2.33
CA GLU A 475 -12.03 4.37 1.20
C GLU A 475 -12.62 5.21 0.07
N LEU A 476 -13.28 6.30 0.44
CA LEU A 476 -13.73 7.32 -0.49
C LEU A 476 -12.60 8.24 -0.89
N GLY A 477 -11.52 8.23 -0.11
CA GLY A 477 -10.44 9.17 0.02
C GLY A 477 -10.79 10.46 0.81
N GLU A 478 -11.96 10.66 1.36
CA GLU A 478 -12.44 11.97 1.80
C GLU A 478 -11.79 12.48 3.11
N GLU A 479 -10.60 11.99 3.46
CA GLU A 479 -10.00 12.16 4.77
C GLU A 479 -9.46 13.56 5.06
N GLN A 480 -9.10 14.42 4.08
CA GLN A 480 -8.88 15.84 4.41
C GLN A 480 -10.24 16.53 4.71
N LYS A 481 -11.36 16.11 4.08
CA LYS A 481 -12.68 16.62 4.51
C LYS A 481 -12.97 16.08 5.90
N ALA A 482 -12.62 14.82 6.18
CA ALA A 482 -12.70 14.24 7.51
C ALA A 482 -11.91 15.06 8.53
N TYR A 483 -10.65 15.36 8.27
CA TYR A 483 -9.78 16.11 9.18
C TYR A 483 -10.24 17.54 9.35
N ALA A 484 -10.77 18.17 8.31
CA ALA A 484 -11.28 19.53 8.41
C ALA A 484 -12.69 19.61 9.03
N GLY A 485 -13.29 18.50 9.48
CA GLY A 485 -14.67 18.52 9.99
C GLY A 485 -15.70 18.82 8.89
N ASN A 486 -15.59 18.18 7.73
CA ASN A 486 -16.44 18.43 6.55
C ASN A 486 -16.77 17.14 5.79
N PHE A 487 -16.64 15.97 6.41
CA PHE A 487 -16.99 14.71 5.77
C PHE A 487 -18.50 14.49 5.75
N GLU A 488 -19.05 14.28 4.56
CA GLU A 488 -20.50 14.24 4.28
C GLU A 488 -21.04 12.81 4.08
N LYS A 489 -20.34 11.80 4.61
CA LYS A 489 -20.90 10.46 4.74
C LYS A 489 -20.90 10.00 6.19
N LYS A 490 -21.75 9.01 6.45
CA LYS A 490 -21.90 8.39 7.76
C LYS A 490 -21.12 7.07 7.80
N THR A 491 -20.24 6.96 8.78
CA THR A 491 -19.68 5.68 9.25
C THR A 491 -20.49 5.17 10.43
N ASP A 492 -20.37 3.89 10.77
CA ASP A 492 -21.01 3.34 11.97
C ASP A 492 -19.98 2.85 12.97
N LEU A 493 -20.29 3.04 14.25
CA LEU A 493 -19.50 2.49 15.35
C LEU A 493 -19.87 1.03 15.60
N LYS A 494 -18.89 0.22 15.97
CA LYS A 494 -19.11 -1.15 16.45
C LYS A 494 -19.57 -1.14 17.91
N ILE A 495 -20.85 -0.83 18.13
CA ILE A 495 -21.42 -0.64 19.48
C ILE A 495 -21.27 -1.89 20.35
N GLU A 496 -21.58 -3.07 19.82
CA GLU A 496 -21.42 -4.33 20.57
C GLU A 496 -19.97 -4.54 21.05
N LEU A 497 -18.99 -4.18 20.21
CA LEU A 497 -17.57 -4.30 20.56
C LEU A 497 -17.14 -3.26 21.59
N LEU A 498 -17.68 -2.04 21.51
CA LEU A 498 -17.46 -0.98 22.49
C LEU A 498 -18.01 -1.38 23.87
N GLU A 499 -19.25 -1.85 23.94
CA GLU A 499 -19.87 -2.34 25.18
C GLU A 499 -19.05 -3.47 25.79
N LYS A 500 -18.60 -4.42 24.96
CA LYS A 500 -17.77 -5.53 25.42
C LYS A 500 -16.46 -5.06 26.05
N ILE A 501 -15.76 -4.10 25.44
CA ILE A 501 -14.53 -3.52 26.00
C ILE A 501 -14.82 -2.81 27.34
N ILE A 502 -15.89 -2.01 27.40
CA ILE A 502 -16.27 -1.28 28.62
C ILE A 502 -16.64 -2.25 29.75
N ASN A 503 -17.38 -3.31 29.43
CA ASN A 503 -17.70 -4.38 30.38
C ASN A 503 -16.43 -5.04 30.93
N ILE A 504 -15.39 -5.22 30.11
CA ILE A 504 -14.09 -5.76 30.56
C ILE A 504 -13.38 -4.77 31.47
N VAL A 505 -13.38 -3.48 31.13
CA VAL A 505 -12.81 -2.40 31.96
C VAL A 505 -13.47 -2.35 33.34
N ASN A 506 -14.80 -2.43 33.40
CA ASN A 506 -15.56 -2.30 34.64
C ASN A 506 -15.46 -3.55 35.52
N ASN A 507 -15.52 -4.74 34.93
CA ASN A 507 -15.53 -5.99 35.66
C ASN A 507 -14.15 -6.51 36.06
N GLY A 508 -13.06 -5.82 35.64
CA GLY A 508 -11.70 -6.10 36.10
C GLY A 508 -11.33 -7.58 36.08
N LYS A 509 -11.38 -8.23 34.91
CA LYS A 509 -10.84 -9.60 34.79
C LYS A 509 -9.32 -9.54 34.74
N GLY A 510 -8.69 -9.77 35.89
CA GLY A 510 -7.29 -10.15 36.04
C GLY A 510 -7.05 -11.61 35.69
#